data_AF-A0A1Z8SSS3-F1
#
_entry.id   AF-A0A1Z8SSS3-F1
#
_cell.length_a   1.000
_cell.length_b   1.000
_cell.length_c   1.000
_cell.angle_alpha   90.00
_cell.angle_beta   90.00
_cell.angle_gamma   90.00
#
_symmetry.space_group_name_H-M   'P 1'
#
loop_
_entity.id
_entity.type
_entity.pdbx_description
1 polymer ?
#
loop_
_entity_poly.entity_id
_entity_poly.type
_entity_poly.pdbx_seq_one_letter_code
_entity_poly.pdbx_strand_id
1 'polypeptide(L)'
;MSGNVPLSPEITSDLFQVKTSDWTPLSAVSNPDFLRFLQQSTLGEISPIMTNEQGPFFVRVLAYRSPQQVDYSSVRDKIKSIILDERRSLAETEYLSHLRNRAVIWSAIHLEPQPLSPSD
;
A
#
# COMPACT_ATOMS: atom_id res chain seq x y z
N MET A 1 -28.51 -16.04 -50.97
CA MET A 1 -27.76 -14.90 -50.43
C MET A 1 -28.06 -14.80 -48.95
N SER A 2 -27.09 -15.12 -48.10
CA SER A 2 -27.14 -14.83 -46.66
C SER A 2 -25.73 -14.49 -46.24
N GLY A 3 -25.55 -13.24 -45.81
CA GLY A 3 -24.26 -12.67 -45.49
C GLY A 3 -23.69 -13.29 -44.23
N ASN A 4 -22.41 -13.64 -44.29
CA ASN A 4 -21.61 -13.86 -43.10
C ASN A 4 -21.54 -12.54 -42.33
N VAL A 5 -22.14 -12.50 -41.14
CA VAL A 5 -21.82 -11.49 -40.14
C VAL A 5 -20.44 -11.87 -39.58
N PRO A 6 -19.40 -11.02 -39.70
CA PRO A 6 -18.12 -11.32 -39.08
C PRO A 6 -18.27 -11.22 -37.56
N LEU A 7 -18.07 -12.35 -36.89
CA LEU A 7 -17.93 -12.44 -35.44
C LEU A 7 -16.60 -11.81 -35.04
N SER A 8 -16.71 -10.66 -34.36
CA SER A 8 -15.79 -10.03 -33.41
C SER A 8 -14.33 -9.75 -33.83
N PRO A 9 -13.79 -8.54 -33.54
CA PRO A 9 -12.38 -8.28 -33.76
C PRO A 9 -11.53 -9.18 -32.86
N GLU A 10 -10.54 -9.84 -33.46
CA GLU A 10 -9.45 -10.50 -32.75
C GLU A 10 -8.80 -9.47 -31.81
N ILE A 11 -8.98 -9.65 -30.50
CA ILE A 11 -8.22 -8.90 -29.50
C ILE A 11 -6.78 -9.43 -29.63
N THR A 12 -5.95 -8.70 -30.37
CA THR A 12 -4.53 -8.97 -30.46
C THR A 12 -3.94 -8.90 -29.04
N SER A 13 -3.36 -10.01 -28.60
CA SER A 13 -2.71 -10.17 -27.30
C SER A 13 -1.50 -9.25 -27.08
N ASP A 14 -1.10 -8.48 -28.09
CA ASP A 14 0.12 -7.66 -28.09
C ASP A 14 -0.04 -6.30 -27.39
N LEU A 15 -1.26 -5.87 -27.05
CA LEU A 15 -1.50 -4.57 -26.39
C LEU A 15 -1.39 -4.64 -24.86
N PHE A 16 -1.48 -5.82 -24.25
CA PHE A 16 -1.50 -5.99 -22.80
C PHE A 16 -0.54 -7.09 -22.36
N GLN A 17 0.39 -6.75 -21.47
CA GLN A 17 1.17 -7.77 -20.77
C GLN A 17 0.32 -8.40 -19.67
N VAL A 18 -0.24 -9.58 -19.93
CA VAL A 18 -0.97 -10.35 -18.92
C VAL A 18 0.03 -11.10 -18.05
N LYS A 19 0.06 -10.79 -16.76
CA LYS A 19 0.82 -11.54 -15.76
C LYS A 19 -0.16 -12.20 -14.78
N THR A 20 -0.03 -13.50 -14.61
CA THR A 20 -0.72 -14.22 -13.54
C THR A 20 0.22 -14.26 -12.33
N SER A 21 -0.24 -13.70 -11.21
CA SER A 21 0.50 -13.78 -9.95
C SER A 21 0.19 -15.10 -9.23
N ASP A 22 1.19 -15.65 -8.56
CA ASP A 22 0.98 -16.73 -7.59
C ASP A 22 0.10 -16.27 -6.41
N TRP A 23 -0.30 -17.23 -5.58
CA TRP A 23 -1.07 -16.97 -4.36
C TRP A 23 -0.42 -15.88 -3.50
N THR A 24 -1.05 -14.71 -3.50
CA THR A 24 -0.51 -13.51 -2.83
C THR A 24 -1.32 -13.27 -1.55
N PRO A 25 -0.68 -13.26 -0.37
CA PRO A 25 -1.37 -12.86 0.85
C PRO A 25 -1.71 -11.37 0.77
N LEU A 26 -2.88 -10.98 1.31
CA LEU A 26 -3.31 -9.57 1.29
C LEU A 26 -2.27 -8.63 1.94
N SER A 27 -1.50 -9.11 2.93
CA SER A 27 -0.43 -8.35 3.58
C SER A 27 0.77 -8.03 2.67
N ALA A 28 0.93 -8.73 1.55
CA ALA A 28 2.00 -8.48 0.58
C ALA A 28 1.58 -7.46 -0.50
N VAL A 29 0.33 -7.01 -0.49
CA VAL A 29 -0.18 -6.04 -1.46
C VAL A 29 0.12 -4.62 -0.98
N SER A 30 1.10 -3.98 -1.61
CA SER A 30 1.56 -2.63 -1.24
C SER A 30 0.61 -1.51 -1.70
N ASN A 31 -0.13 -1.73 -2.79
CA ASN A 31 -1.02 -0.71 -3.35
C ASN A 31 -2.38 -0.73 -2.60
N PRO A 32 -2.78 0.38 -1.95
CA PRO A 32 -3.99 0.41 -1.13
C PRO A 32 -5.28 0.28 -1.94
N ASP A 33 -5.33 0.82 -3.15
CA ASP A 33 -6.49 0.71 -4.04
C ASP A 33 -6.66 -0.73 -4.52
N PHE A 34 -5.55 -1.39 -4.83
CA PHE A 34 -5.53 -2.81 -5.19
C PHE A 34 -6.00 -3.69 -4.03
N LEU A 35 -5.49 -3.44 -2.82
CA LEU A 35 -5.88 -4.17 -1.61
C LEU A 35 -7.37 -4.00 -1.31
N ARG A 36 -7.90 -2.76 -1.41
CA ARG A 36 -9.32 -2.48 -1.21
C ARG A 36 -10.19 -3.20 -2.22
N PHE A 37 -9.81 -3.19 -3.50
CA PHE A 37 -10.52 -3.93 -4.54
C PHE A 37 -10.56 -5.42 -4.22
N LEU A 38 -9.42 -6.05 -3.91
CA LEU A 38 -9.35 -7.50 -3.63
C LEU A 38 -10.23 -7.94 -2.45
N GLN A 39 -10.40 -7.09 -1.44
CA GLN A 39 -11.23 -7.39 -0.27
C GLN A 39 -12.74 -7.35 -0.54
N GLN A 40 -13.17 -6.58 -1.54
CA GLN A 40 -14.58 -6.32 -1.84
C GLN A 40 -15.08 -7.07 -3.09
N SER A 41 -14.16 -7.47 -3.96
CA SER A 41 -14.48 -8.07 -5.24
C SER A 41 -15.00 -9.49 -5.11
N THR A 42 -15.69 -9.92 -6.15
CA THR A 42 -16.15 -11.29 -6.34
C THR A 42 -15.26 -12.04 -7.32
N LEU A 43 -15.34 -13.37 -7.32
CA LEU A 43 -14.58 -14.20 -8.27
C LEU A 43 -14.93 -13.81 -9.72
N GLY A 44 -13.89 -13.55 -10.52
CA GLY A 44 -14.01 -13.17 -11.93
C GLY A 44 -14.19 -11.68 -12.18
N GLU A 45 -14.36 -10.87 -11.13
CA GLU A 45 -14.53 -9.42 -11.25
C GLU A 45 -13.24 -8.73 -11.69
N ILE A 46 -13.38 -7.73 -12.57
CA ILE A 46 -12.27 -6.93 -13.11
C ILE A 46 -12.28 -5.56 -12.43
N SER A 47 -11.12 -5.11 -11.96
CA SER A 47 -10.97 -3.81 -11.32
C SER A 47 -11.09 -2.66 -12.31
N PRO A 48 -11.39 -1.43 -11.82
CA PRO A 48 -11.04 -0.23 -12.55
C PRO A 48 -9.53 -0.17 -12.83
N ILE A 49 -9.13 0.67 -13.79
CA ILE A 49 -7.72 0.91 -14.11
C ILE A 49 -7.07 1.63 -12.92
N MET A 50 -6.03 1.01 -12.38
CA MET A 50 -5.19 1.52 -11.30
C MET A 50 -3.81 1.88 -11.83
N THR A 51 -3.00 2.59 -11.05
CA THR A 51 -1.64 2.98 -11.46
C THR A 51 -0.62 2.58 -10.40
N ASN A 52 0.50 2.02 -10.81
CA ASN A 52 1.65 1.75 -9.97
C ASN A 52 2.94 2.28 -10.65
N GLU A 53 4.10 1.97 -10.06
CA GLU A 53 5.42 2.37 -10.58
C GLU A 53 5.70 1.87 -12.01
N GLN A 54 5.00 0.82 -12.47
CA GLN A 54 5.15 0.23 -13.80
C GLN A 54 4.12 0.75 -14.82
N GLY A 55 3.22 1.64 -14.39
CA GLY A 55 2.20 2.27 -15.23
C GLY A 55 0.76 1.83 -14.90
N PRO A 56 -0.19 2.06 -15.83
CA PRO A 56 -1.58 1.68 -15.63
C PRO A 56 -1.77 0.17 -15.72
N PHE A 57 -2.57 -0.40 -14.82
CA PHE A 57 -2.88 -1.83 -14.77
C PHE A 57 -4.32 -2.06 -14.29
N PHE A 58 -4.87 -3.23 -14.60
CA PHE A 58 -6.13 -3.73 -14.03
C PHE A 58 -5.91 -5.17 -13.61
N VAL A 59 -6.77 -5.65 -12.72
CA VAL A 59 -6.66 -7.00 -12.13
C VAL A 59 -7.99 -7.70 -12.21
N ARG A 60 -7.92 -9.01 -12.41
CA ARG A 60 -9.07 -9.90 -12.35
C ARG A 60 -8.86 -10.93 -11.25
N VAL A 61 -9.84 -11.07 -10.36
CA VAL A 61 -9.75 -12.08 -9.31
C VAL A 61 -10.02 -13.46 -9.89
N LEU A 62 -9.04 -14.37 -9.80
CA LEU A 62 -9.18 -15.72 -10.33
C LEU A 62 -9.70 -16.71 -9.28
N ALA A 63 -9.25 -16.56 -8.04
CA ALA A 63 -9.61 -17.45 -6.94
C ALA A 63 -9.43 -16.76 -5.59
N TYR A 64 -10.26 -17.13 -4.62
CA TYR A 64 -10.07 -16.79 -3.21
C TYR A 64 -9.65 -18.04 -2.46
N ARG A 65 -8.65 -17.88 -1.58
CA ARG A 65 -8.38 -18.85 -0.54
C ARG A 65 -9.10 -18.39 0.71
N SER A 66 -10.08 -19.18 1.16
CA SER A 66 -10.76 -18.91 2.41
C SER A 66 -9.72 -18.78 3.53
N PRO A 67 -9.77 -17.73 4.37
CA PRO A 67 -8.88 -17.64 5.51
C PRO A 67 -9.10 -18.89 6.36
N GLN A 68 -8.04 -19.67 6.58
CA GLN A 68 -8.10 -20.72 7.59
C GLN A 68 -8.43 -20.03 8.91
N GLN A 69 -9.49 -20.49 9.59
CA GLN A 69 -9.75 -20.05 10.96
C GLN A 69 -8.54 -20.45 11.79
N VAL A 70 -7.78 -19.44 12.19
CA VAL A 70 -6.64 -19.61 13.08
C VAL A 70 -7.15 -19.39 14.50
N ASP A 71 -7.05 -20.41 15.35
CA ASP A 71 -7.49 -20.31 16.74
C ASP A 71 -6.69 -19.22 17.48
N TYR A 72 -7.38 -18.47 18.34
CA TYR A 72 -6.76 -17.39 19.12
C TYR A 72 -5.53 -17.87 19.90
N SER A 73 -5.56 -19.09 20.44
CA SER A 73 -4.44 -19.70 21.16
C SER A 73 -3.15 -19.74 20.34
N SER A 74 -3.24 -19.94 19.03
CA SER A 74 -2.10 -20.04 18.13
C SER A 74 -1.50 -18.69 17.69
N VAL A 75 -2.27 -17.60 17.80
CA VAL A 75 -1.82 -16.24 17.45
C VAL A 75 -1.61 -15.34 18.67
N ARG A 76 -1.99 -15.78 19.87
CA ARG A 76 -1.95 -15.00 21.11
C ARG A 76 -0.58 -14.37 21.36
N ASP A 77 0.49 -15.16 21.26
CA ASP A 77 1.84 -14.68 21.56
C ASP A 77 2.32 -13.66 20.53
N LYS A 78 1.96 -13.85 19.26
CA LYS A 78 2.25 -12.90 18.18
C LYS A 78 1.49 -11.58 18.37
N ILE A 79 0.21 -11.64 18.74
CA ILE A 79 -0.58 -10.44 19.04
C ILE A 79 0.03 -9.71 20.25
N LYS A 80 0.42 -10.46 21.29
CA LYS A 80 1.06 -9.89 22.48
C LYS A 80 2.37 -9.20 22.13
N SER A 81 3.21 -9.79 21.27
CA SER A 81 4.48 -9.16 20.87
C SER A 81 4.24 -7.86 20.10
N ILE A 82 3.30 -7.86 19.14
CA ILE A 82 2.94 -6.66 18.38
C ILE A 82 2.50 -5.52 19.31
N ILE A 83 1.61 -5.82 20.27
CA ILE A 83 1.11 -4.82 21.23
C ILE A 83 2.23 -4.30 22.12
N LEU A 84 3.15 -5.17 22.56
CA LEU A 84 4.28 -4.78 23.40
C LEU A 84 5.26 -3.88 22.62
N ASP A 85 5.53 -4.20 21.35
CA ASP A 85 6.42 -3.42 20.49
C ASP A 85 5.83 -2.03 20.19
N GLU A 86 4.52 -1.95 19.89
CA GLU A 86 3.82 -0.67 19.71
C GLU A 86 3.89 0.19 20.98
N ARG A 87 3.61 -0.39 22.15
CA ARG A 87 3.68 0.33 23.43
C ARG A 87 5.10 0.81 23.74
N ARG A 88 6.10 -0.01 23.45
CA ARG A 88 7.51 0.35 23.65
C ARG A 88 7.90 1.53 22.76
N SER A 89 7.55 1.48 21.48
CA SER A 89 7.81 2.57 20.52
C SER A 89 7.16 3.89 20.97
N LEU A 90 5.92 3.83 21.44
CA LEU A 90 5.22 5.00 21.99
C LEU A 90 5.90 5.55 23.24
N ALA A 91 6.25 4.68 24.20
CA ALA A 91 6.92 5.09 25.42
C ALA A 91 8.31 5.70 25.17
N GLU A 92 9.08 5.13 24.24
CA GLU A 92 10.38 5.67 23.82
C GLU A 92 10.23 7.05 23.19
N THR A 93 9.24 7.21 22.30
CA THR A 93 8.95 8.50 21.66
C THR A 93 8.51 9.55 22.68
N GLU A 94 7.62 9.19 23.60
CA GLU A 94 7.15 10.08 24.67
C GLU A 94 8.31 10.49 25.59
N TYR A 95 9.15 9.53 26.00
CA TYR A 95 10.33 9.81 26.82
C TYR A 95 11.32 10.75 26.13
N LEU A 96 11.64 10.50 24.85
CA LEU A 96 12.51 11.37 24.06
C LEU A 96 11.91 12.77 23.90
N SER A 97 10.59 12.88 23.72
CA SER A 97 9.90 14.17 23.64
C SER A 97 10.01 14.95 24.96
N HIS A 98 9.86 14.28 26.10
CA HIS A 98 10.03 14.89 27.42
C HIS A 98 11.48 15.33 27.67
N LEU A 99 12.45 14.51 27.28
CA LEU A 99 13.86 14.89 27.35
C LEU A 99 14.17 16.09 26.46
N ARG A 100 13.67 16.10 25.21
CA ARG A 100 13.84 17.23 24.28
C ARG A 100 13.28 18.53 24.85
N ASN A 101 12.10 18.47 25.47
CA ASN A 101 11.44 19.65 26.02
C ASN A 101 12.09 20.17 27.32
N ARG A 102 12.83 19.32 28.04
CA ARG A 102 13.54 19.70 29.27
C ARG A 102 15.02 20.03 29.04
N ALA A 103 15.61 19.57 27.94
CA ALA A 103 16.99 19.82 27.63
C ALA A 103 17.19 21.27 27.15
N VAL A 104 18.21 21.94 27.70
CA VAL A 104 18.70 23.21 27.14
C VAL A 104 19.51 22.89 25.90
N ILE A 105 18.86 22.91 24.73
CA ILE A 105 19.52 22.65 23.46
C ILE A 105 20.01 23.97 22.87
N TRP A 106 21.32 24.17 22.89
CA TRP A 106 21.96 25.26 22.15
C TRP A 106 22.13 24.82 20.71
N SER A 107 21.33 25.36 19.79
CA SER A 107 21.58 25.24 18.35
C SER A 107 22.41 26.43 17.90
N ALA A 108 23.58 26.18 17.31
CA ALA A 108 24.33 27.20 16.58
C ALA A 108 23.55 27.55 15.30
N ILE A 109 22.54 28.41 15.41
CA ILE A 109 21.90 28.99 14.23
C ILE A 109 22.87 30.08 13.76
N HIS A 110 23.66 29.76 12.75
CA HIS A 110 24.33 30.78 11.95
C HIS A 110 23.24 31.48 11.15
N LEU A 111 22.65 32.54 11.71
CA LEU A 111 21.85 33.47 10.93
C LEU A 111 22.82 34.19 10.00
N GLU A 112 22.85 33.82 8.72
CA GLU A 112 23.44 34.70 7.72
C GLU A 112 22.69 36.04 7.78
N PRO A 113 23.40 37.18 7.88
CA PRO A 113 22.74 38.47 7.78
C PRO A 113 22.10 38.56 6.39
N GLN A 114 20.77 38.67 6.33
CA GLN A 114 20.09 39.01 5.08
C GLN A 114 20.68 40.33 4.57
N PRO A 115 21.11 40.42 3.29
CA PRO A 115 21.53 41.69 2.73
C PRO A 115 20.33 42.64 2.77
N LEU A 116 20.53 43.82 3.37
CA LEU A 116 19.56 44.90 3.32
C LEU A 116 19.24 45.19 1.85
N SER A 117 18.00 44.90 1.43
CA SER A 117 17.49 45.40 0.15
C SER A 117 17.61 46.92 0.17
N PRO A 118 18.16 47.55 -0.89
CA PRO A 118 18.18 49.01 -0.97
C PRO A 118 16.73 49.49 -1.03
N SER A 119 16.35 50.33 -0.06
CA SER A 119 15.14 51.13 -0.16
C SER A 119 15.31 52.11 -1.32
N ASP A 120 14.38 52.08 -2.27
CA ASP A 120 14.20 53.11 -3.29
C ASP A 120 13.96 54.50 -2.66
#